data_AF-A0A2D8RL28-F1
#
_entry.id   AF-A0A2D8RL28-F1
#
_cell.length_a   1.000
_cell.length_b   1.000
_cell.length_c   1.000
_cell.angle_alpha   90.00
_cell.angle_beta   90.00
_cell.angle_gamma   90.00
#
_symmetry.space_group_name_H-M   'P 1'
#
loop_
_entity.id
_entity.type
_entity.pdbx_description
1 polymer ?
#
loop_
_entity_poly.entity_id
_entity_poly.type
_entity_poly.pdbx_seq_one_letter_code
_entity_poly.pdbx_strand_id
1 'polypeptide(L)'
;MAQQIAAQVRHCGRNGCEHSRYGQRHTYRAGERAFLQARDRLGEQDRRGSCSGLRAQAYAYFRTRIQVIGGNVLSYLLDVNALIAGVYQDHEHHTIMRSWLNANGEQFLCVAPVVLTGCLRVLMAVSGERTTARLVKAITAFKQFYAIETVEDDIELDQLGKWVAGPKQVTDAHLLAIAGKHGLKLVTFDKRMPRKGVLRLG
;
A
#
# COMPACT_ATOMS: atom_id res chain seq x y z
N MET A 1 -1.09 -26.99 18.42
CA MET A 1 -0.40 -26.89 17.11
C MET A 1 0.42 -25.61 16.91
N ALA A 2 0.04 -24.46 17.48
CA ALA A 2 0.84 -23.21 17.44
C ALA A 2 2.19 -23.28 18.20
N GLN A 3 2.36 -24.20 19.15
CA GLN A 3 3.60 -24.39 19.91
C GLN A 3 4.69 -25.18 19.15
N GLN A 4 4.33 -25.98 18.14
CA GLN A 4 5.31 -26.74 17.34
C GLN A 4 6.10 -25.85 16.37
N ILE A 5 5.47 -24.80 15.84
CA ILE A 5 6.12 -23.83 14.93
C ILE A 5 7.15 -22.97 15.70
N ALA A 6 6.87 -22.60 16.94
CA ALA A 6 7.79 -21.85 17.80
C ALA A 6 9.02 -22.69 18.28
N ALA A 7 8.93 -24.01 18.26
CA ALA A 7 10.03 -24.91 18.63
C ALA A 7 11.02 -25.11 17.48
N GLN A 8 10.53 -25.23 16.24
CA GLN A 8 11.39 -25.38 15.05
C GLN A 8 12.20 -24.12 14.71
N VAL A 9 11.67 -22.93 15.01
CA VAL A 9 12.40 -21.65 14.85
C VAL A 9 13.57 -21.52 15.84
N ARG A 10 13.50 -22.14 17.02
CA ARG A 10 14.57 -22.08 18.03
C ARG A 10 15.73 -23.04 17.78
N HIS A 11 15.51 -24.13 17.05
CA HIS A 11 16.56 -25.13 16.84
C HIS A 11 17.56 -24.75 15.74
N CYS A 12 17.16 -23.91 14.77
CA CYS A 12 18.00 -23.57 13.62
C CYS A 12 18.88 -22.32 13.80
N GLY A 13 18.80 -21.65 14.95
CA GLY A 13 19.58 -20.44 15.26
C GLY A 13 21.00 -20.68 15.80
N ARG A 14 21.46 -21.94 15.90
CA ARG A 14 22.78 -22.27 16.50
C ARG A 14 23.95 -22.34 15.52
N ASN A 15 23.70 -22.45 14.21
CA ASN A 15 24.79 -22.54 13.23
C ASN A 15 24.74 -21.29 12.33
N GLY A 16 25.52 -20.29 12.72
CA GLY A 16 25.69 -19.07 11.94
C GLY A 16 26.17 -19.36 10.52
N CYS A 17 25.62 -18.62 9.55
CA CYS A 17 26.24 -18.43 8.26
C CYS A 17 26.37 -16.93 8.04
N GLU A 18 27.61 -16.47 8.17
CA GLU A 18 28.08 -15.13 7.85
C GLU A 18 27.92 -14.87 6.36
N HIS A 19 27.18 -13.83 5.99
CA HIS A 19 27.42 -13.12 4.74
C HIS A 19 27.34 -11.62 5.01
N SER A 20 28.51 -11.07 5.31
CA SER A 20 28.83 -9.64 5.25
C SER A 20 29.18 -9.29 3.80
N ARG A 21 28.48 -8.30 3.22
CA ARG A 21 28.99 -7.43 2.14
C ARG A 21 28.05 -6.26 1.87
N TYR A 22 27.84 -5.40 2.88
CA TYR A 22 27.79 -3.94 2.74
C TYR A 22 27.67 -3.35 4.14
N GLY A 23 28.71 -2.64 4.57
CA GLY A 23 28.80 -2.05 5.90
C GLY A 23 27.83 -0.88 6.05
N GLN A 24 26.63 -1.14 6.54
CA GLN A 24 25.83 -0.16 7.27
C GLN A 24 25.21 -0.85 8.49
N ARG A 25 25.63 -0.45 9.69
CA ARG A 25 25.03 -0.93 10.94
C ARG A 25 23.67 -0.26 11.12
N HIS A 26 22.65 -0.83 10.50
CA HIS A 26 21.27 -0.53 10.84
C HIS A 26 20.89 -1.38 12.06
N THR A 27 20.65 -0.74 13.20
CA THR A 27 20.21 -1.40 14.42
C THR A 27 18.74 -1.77 14.29
N TYR A 28 18.44 -2.83 13.54
CA TYR A 28 17.09 -3.35 13.42
C TYR A 28 16.67 -4.04 14.72
N ARG A 29 15.54 -3.62 15.30
CA ARG A 29 14.94 -4.26 16.48
C ARG A 29 14.51 -5.68 16.09
N ALA A 30 14.53 -6.61 17.04
CA ALA A 30 14.34 -8.05 16.80
C ALA A 30 13.10 -8.44 15.95
N GLY A 31 12.05 -7.59 15.92
CA GLY A 31 10.87 -7.78 15.07
C GLY A 31 11.10 -7.54 13.57
N GLU A 32 11.98 -6.61 13.19
CA GLU A 32 12.29 -6.27 11.79
C GLU A 32 13.14 -7.35 11.11
N ARG A 33 14.04 -8.00 11.86
CA ARG A 33 14.80 -9.15 11.34
C ARG A 33 13.92 -10.36 11.07
N ALA A 34 12.92 -10.61 11.93
CA ALA A 34 11.95 -11.68 11.71
C ALA A 34 11.08 -11.41 10.47
N PHE A 35 10.75 -10.15 10.20
CA PHE A 35 10.03 -9.71 8.99
C PHE A 35 10.83 -9.96 7.70
N LEU A 36 12.11 -9.53 7.65
CA LEU A 36 12.98 -9.73 6.48
C LEU A 36 13.21 -11.21 6.20
N GLN A 37 13.47 -12.02 7.23
CA GLN A 37 13.66 -13.46 7.09
C GLN A 37 12.38 -14.20 6.66
N ALA A 38 11.21 -13.75 7.11
CA ALA A 38 9.93 -14.30 6.66
C ALA A 38 9.64 -13.95 5.20
N ARG A 39 9.86 -12.68 4.80
CA ARG A 39 9.69 -12.21 3.42
C ARG A 39 10.64 -12.90 2.45
N ASP A 40 11.92 -13.01 2.78
CA ASP A 40 12.91 -13.63 1.89
C ASP A 40 12.60 -15.12 1.70
N ARG A 41 12.16 -15.83 2.75
CA ARG A 41 11.66 -17.21 2.63
C ARG A 41 10.39 -17.32 1.81
N LEU A 42 9.45 -16.37 1.94
CA LEU A 42 8.21 -16.34 1.16
C LEU A 42 8.49 -16.04 -0.33
N GLY A 43 9.40 -15.11 -0.64
CA GLY A 43 9.81 -14.78 -2.00
C GLY A 43 10.63 -15.89 -2.68
N GLU A 44 11.40 -16.67 -1.92
CA GLU A 44 12.19 -17.79 -2.42
C GLU A 44 11.37 -19.10 -2.56
N GLN A 45 10.21 -19.17 -1.90
CA GLN A 45 9.22 -20.24 -2.06
C GLN A 45 8.19 -19.95 -3.18
N ASP A 46 7.86 -18.68 -3.44
CA ASP A 46 7.00 -18.24 -4.57
C ASP A 46 7.66 -18.57 -5.94
N ARG A 47 8.99 -18.44 -6.05
CA ARG A 47 9.75 -18.88 -7.25
C ARG A 47 9.69 -20.39 -7.48
N ARG A 48 9.31 -21.17 -6.47
CA ARG A 48 9.14 -22.63 -6.53
C ARG A 48 7.67 -23.06 -6.70
N GLY A 49 6.76 -22.12 -7.00
CA GLY A 49 5.42 -22.42 -7.49
C GLY A 49 4.46 -23.05 -6.48
N SER A 50 4.73 -22.93 -5.17
CA SER A 50 3.92 -23.58 -4.14
C SER A 50 3.39 -22.57 -3.11
N CYS A 51 2.08 -22.65 -2.86
CA CYS A 51 1.33 -22.00 -1.77
C CYS A 51 0.79 -20.57 -1.97
N SER A 52 -0.44 -20.52 -2.49
CA SER A 52 -1.41 -19.42 -2.27
C SER A 52 -1.77 -19.18 -0.78
N GLY A 53 -1.54 -20.15 0.12
CA GLY A 53 -1.94 -20.09 1.53
C GLY A 53 -1.00 -19.30 2.47
N LEU A 54 0.28 -19.16 2.13
CA LEU A 54 1.28 -18.50 2.98
C LEU A 54 1.16 -16.98 2.94
N ARG A 55 0.79 -16.40 1.79
CA ARG A 55 0.42 -14.98 1.68
C ARG A 55 -0.78 -14.66 2.57
N ALA A 56 -1.85 -15.46 2.53
CA ALA A 56 -3.05 -15.26 3.35
C ALA A 56 -2.76 -15.34 4.86
N GLN A 57 -1.82 -16.19 5.30
CA GLN A 57 -1.40 -16.27 6.70
C GLN A 57 -0.54 -15.08 7.14
N ALA A 58 0.42 -14.64 6.33
CA ALA A 58 1.15 -13.40 6.59
C ALA A 58 0.19 -12.20 6.65
N TYR A 59 -0.79 -12.18 5.75
CA TYR A 59 -1.82 -11.16 5.66
C TYR A 59 -2.76 -11.14 6.88
N ALA A 60 -3.21 -12.30 7.35
CA ALA A 60 -4.02 -12.44 8.57
C ALA A 60 -3.23 -12.05 9.84
N TYR A 61 -1.92 -12.34 9.85
CA TYR A 61 -1.00 -11.92 10.90
C TYR A 61 -0.78 -10.40 10.90
N PHE A 62 -0.70 -9.77 9.74
CA PHE A 62 -0.64 -8.31 9.61
C PHE A 62 -1.95 -7.65 10.05
N ARG A 63 -3.11 -8.12 9.57
CA ARG A 63 -4.45 -7.59 9.89
C ARG A 63 -4.76 -7.53 11.39
N THR A 64 -4.23 -8.44 12.19
CA THR A 64 -4.50 -8.54 13.63
C THR A 64 -3.54 -7.73 14.52
N ARG A 65 -2.47 -7.15 13.95
CA ARG A 65 -1.38 -6.53 14.73
C ARG A 65 -1.15 -5.03 14.50
N ILE A 66 -1.96 -4.39 13.65
CA ILE A 66 -1.88 -2.94 13.31
C ILE A 66 -2.25 -2.03 14.50
N GLN A 67 -2.72 -2.60 15.63
CA GLN A 67 -2.90 -1.85 16.88
C GLN A 67 -1.61 -1.56 17.67
N VAL A 68 -0.43 -2.01 17.25
CA VAL A 68 0.80 -1.73 18.04
C VAL A 68 1.46 -0.41 17.64
N ILE A 69 0.99 0.62 18.33
CA ILE A 69 1.58 1.92 18.67
C ILE A 69 3.10 1.85 18.91
N GLY A 70 3.86 2.83 18.39
CA GLY A 70 5.18 3.19 18.95
C GLY A 70 6.40 3.28 18.02
N GLY A 71 6.23 3.44 16.69
CA GLY A 71 7.36 3.75 15.80
C GLY A 71 7.12 3.52 14.31
N ASN A 72 6.19 4.29 13.72
CA ASN A 72 5.97 4.50 12.27
C ASN A 72 5.89 3.26 11.36
N VAL A 73 4.75 2.56 11.37
CA VAL A 73 4.26 1.96 10.11
C VAL A 73 3.48 3.07 9.40
N LEU A 74 4.13 3.78 8.49
CA LEU A 74 3.46 4.77 7.64
C LEU A 74 2.55 4.01 6.67
N SER A 75 1.27 4.33 6.69
CA SER A 75 0.26 3.77 5.79
C SER A 75 -0.24 4.87 4.86
N TYR A 76 -0.44 4.55 3.58
CA TYR A 76 -0.77 5.52 2.54
C TYR A 76 -2.12 5.24 1.91
N LEU A 77 -2.88 6.31 1.65
CA LEU A 77 -4.06 6.28 0.78
C LEU A 77 -3.66 6.86 -0.58
N LEU A 78 -3.80 6.11 -1.67
CA LEU A 78 -3.55 6.64 -3.00
C LEU A 78 -4.75 7.48 -3.47
N ASP A 79 -4.47 8.67 -3.99
CA ASP A 79 -5.42 9.49 -4.75
C ASP A 79 -5.70 8.87 -6.13
N VAL A 80 -6.76 9.32 -6.80
CA VAL A 80 -7.14 8.94 -8.17
C VAL A 80 -5.98 9.17 -9.14
N ASN A 81 -5.33 10.34 -9.08
CA ASN A 81 -4.19 10.63 -9.96
C ASN A 81 -2.99 9.70 -9.70
N ALA A 82 -2.74 9.32 -8.45
CA ALA A 82 -1.65 8.43 -8.08
C ALA A 82 -1.94 7.00 -8.52
N LEU A 83 -3.18 6.53 -8.37
CA LEU A 83 -3.59 5.22 -8.87
C LEU A 83 -3.51 5.16 -10.40
N ILE A 84 -4.00 6.18 -11.11
CA ILE A 84 -3.90 6.26 -12.58
C ILE A 84 -2.43 6.26 -13.01
N ALA A 85 -1.58 7.06 -12.38
CA ALA A 85 -0.15 7.07 -12.67
C ALA A 85 0.49 5.69 -12.47
N GLY A 86 0.04 4.90 -11.47
CA GLY A 86 0.55 3.55 -11.26
C GLY A 86 0.10 2.54 -12.33
N VAL A 87 -1.16 2.64 -12.77
CA VAL A 87 -1.81 1.67 -13.67
C VAL A 87 -1.58 1.99 -15.16
N TYR A 88 -1.61 3.27 -15.53
CA TYR A 88 -1.57 3.73 -16.93
C TYR A 88 -0.16 4.16 -17.33
N GLN A 89 0.42 3.42 -18.27
CA GLN A 89 1.82 3.59 -18.70
C GLN A 89 2.09 4.94 -19.38
N ASP A 90 1.11 5.51 -20.10
CA ASP A 90 1.28 6.77 -20.83
C ASP A 90 1.00 7.99 -19.93
N HIS A 91 0.75 7.79 -18.63
CA HIS A 91 0.61 8.89 -17.69
C HIS A 91 1.96 9.58 -17.47
N GLU A 92 2.00 10.92 -17.49
CA GLU A 92 3.25 11.69 -17.34
C GLU A 92 4.05 11.36 -16.07
N HIS A 93 3.34 11.01 -14.99
CA HIS A 93 3.94 10.61 -13.71
C HIS A 93 4.14 9.10 -13.53
N HIS A 94 3.97 8.30 -14.58
CA HIS A 94 4.05 6.84 -14.48
C HIS A 94 5.38 6.38 -13.86
N THR A 95 6.50 6.87 -14.38
CA THR A 95 7.84 6.53 -13.88
C THR A 95 8.02 6.92 -12.42
N ILE A 96 7.60 8.13 -12.03
CA ILE A 96 7.71 8.62 -10.64
C ILE A 96 6.90 7.73 -9.71
N MET A 97 5.65 7.39 -10.09
CA MET A 97 4.78 6.57 -9.27
C MET A 97 5.32 5.15 -9.11
N ARG A 98 5.79 4.53 -10.20
CA ARG A 98 6.38 3.18 -10.16
C ARG A 98 7.63 3.14 -9.27
N SER A 99 8.51 4.14 -9.39
CA SER A 99 9.69 4.25 -8.51
C SER A 99 9.29 4.42 -7.04
N TRP A 100 8.29 5.27 -6.76
CA TRP A 100 7.81 5.46 -5.40
C TRP A 100 7.19 4.19 -4.83
N LEU A 101 6.35 3.47 -5.59
CA LEU A 101 5.74 2.21 -5.16
C LEU A 101 6.80 1.13 -4.90
N ASN A 102 7.83 1.03 -5.74
CA ASN A 102 8.90 0.06 -5.55
C ASN A 102 9.75 0.38 -4.30
N ALA A 103 9.98 1.67 -4.01
CA ALA A 103 10.69 2.11 -2.82
C ALA A 103 9.86 2.00 -1.52
N ASN A 104 8.53 2.06 -1.62
CA ASN A 104 7.61 2.05 -0.48
C ASN A 104 6.75 0.78 -0.42
N GLY A 105 7.07 -0.26 -1.20
CA GLY A 105 6.27 -1.50 -1.27
C GLY A 105 6.23 -2.31 0.03
N GLU A 106 7.04 -1.94 1.02
CA GLU A 106 7.02 -2.50 2.38
C GLU A 106 6.01 -1.80 3.30
N GLN A 107 5.42 -0.68 2.86
CA GLN A 107 4.42 0.10 3.61
C GLN A 107 3.00 -0.34 3.24
N PHE A 108 2.04 -0.08 4.12
CA PHE A 108 0.64 -0.45 3.88
C PHE A 108 0.00 0.55 2.91
N LEU A 109 -0.36 0.07 1.72
CA LEU A 109 -0.97 0.87 0.67
C LEU A 109 -2.47 0.61 0.60
N CYS A 110 -3.24 1.69 0.55
CA CYS A 110 -4.69 1.66 0.47
C CYS A 110 -5.21 2.48 -0.71
N VAL A 111 -6.40 2.11 -1.16
CA VAL A 111 -7.27 2.90 -2.05
C VAL A 111 -8.67 2.94 -1.45
N ALA A 112 -9.41 4.03 -1.63
CA ALA A 112 -10.83 4.09 -1.26
C ALA A 112 -11.72 3.64 -2.44
N PRO A 113 -12.96 3.18 -2.19
CA PRO A 113 -13.93 2.88 -3.25
C PRO A 113 -14.13 4.03 -4.25
N VAL A 114 -14.19 5.27 -3.75
CA VAL A 114 -14.30 6.47 -4.59
C VAL A 114 -13.08 6.68 -5.50
N VAL A 115 -11.89 6.26 -5.06
CA VAL A 115 -10.65 6.32 -5.87
C VAL A 115 -10.72 5.30 -7.01
N LEU A 116 -11.23 4.10 -6.74
CA LEU A 116 -11.35 3.04 -7.74
C LEU A 116 -12.33 3.42 -8.85
N THR A 117 -13.50 3.94 -8.49
CA THR A 117 -14.51 4.38 -9.48
C THR A 117 -14.03 5.60 -10.26
N GLY A 118 -13.36 6.56 -9.58
CA GLY A 118 -12.71 7.70 -10.22
C GLY A 118 -11.64 7.28 -11.24
N CYS A 119 -10.77 6.36 -10.86
CA CYS A 119 -9.74 5.79 -11.74
C CYS A 119 -10.36 5.11 -12.96
N LEU A 120 -11.37 4.24 -12.75
CA LEU A 120 -12.06 3.56 -13.85
C LEU A 120 -12.68 4.55 -14.85
N ARG A 121 -13.36 5.59 -14.37
CA ARG A 121 -13.96 6.64 -15.21
C ARG A 121 -12.92 7.35 -16.08
N VAL A 122 -11.79 7.73 -15.51
CA VAL A 122 -10.73 8.42 -16.26
C VAL A 122 -10.07 7.48 -17.26
N LEU A 123 -9.74 6.25 -16.84
CA LEU A 123 -9.13 5.26 -17.72
C LEU A 123 -10.02 4.93 -18.92
N MET A 124 -11.34 4.79 -18.73
CA MET A 124 -12.28 4.60 -19.84
C MET A 124 -12.23 5.76 -20.84
N ALA A 125 -12.20 7.00 -20.34
CA ALA A 125 -12.17 8.19 -21.17
C ALA A 125 -10.88 8.30 -21.99
N VAL A 126 -9.72 8.01 -21.40
CA VAL A 126 -8.41 8.19 -22.07
C VAL A 126 -7.99 6.99 -22.92
N SER A 127 -8.42 5.77 -22.58
CA SER A 127 -8.06 4.55 -23.32
C SER A 127 -8.99 4.25 -24.50
N GLY A 128 -10.16 4.89 -24.56
CA GLY A 128 -11.20 4.58 -25.55
C GLY A 128 -11.90 3.23 -25.34
N GLU A 129 -11.64 2.55 -24.21
CA GLU A 129 -12.26 1.28 -23.86
C GLU A 129 -13.76 1.47 -23.60
N ARG A 130 -14.60 0.75 -24.36
CA ARG A 130 -16.07 0.84 -24.27
C ARG A 130 -16.67 -0.01 -23.13
N THR A 131 -15.88 -0.89 -22.52
CA THR A 131 -16.31 -1.77 -21.43
C THR A 131 -15.34 -1.71 -20.26
N THR A 132 -15.82 -1.99 -19.05
CA THR A 132 -15.02 -1.92 -17.83
C THR A 132 -14.15 -3.16 -17.61
N ALA A 133 -14.44 -4.28 -18.26
CA ALA A 133 -13.87 -5.59 -17.92
C ALA A 133 -12.33 -5.61 -17.95
N ARG A 134 -11.72 -5.08 -19.03
CA ARG A 134 -10.26 -5.03 -19.18
C ARG A 134 -9.61 -4.11 -18.15
N LEU A 135 -10.20 -2.95 -17.91
CA LEU A 135 -9.69 -1.96 -16.95
C LEU A 135 -9.80 -2.45 -15.51
N VAL A 136 -10.93 -3.08 -15.15
CA VAL A 136 -11.11 -3.71 -13.83
C VAL A 136 -10.08 -4.80 -13.60
N LYS A 137 -9.80 -5.64 -14.61
CA LYS A 137 -8.74 -6.66 -14.52
C LYS A 137 -7.37 -6.03 -14.32
N ALA A 138 -7.05 -4.94 -15.04
CA ALA A 138 -5.78 -4.23 -14.90
C ALA A 138 -5.60 -3.61 -13.51
N ILE A 139 -6.62 -2.90 -13.00
CA ILE A 139 -6.62 -2.32 -11.66
C ILE A 139 -6.49 -3.42 -10.60
N THR A 140 -7.22 -4.53 -10.76
CA THR A 140 -7.16 -5.66 -9.81
C THR A 140 -5.78 -6.30 -9.77
N ALA A 141 -5.18 -6.57 -10.93
CA ALA A 141 -3.84 -7.12 -11.02
C ALA A 141 -2.79 -6.17 -10.42
N PHE A 142 -2.93 -4.86 -10.66
CA PHE A 142 -2.06 -3.85 -10.07
C PHE A 142 -2.15 -3.83 -8.54
N LYS A 143 -3.38 -3.85 -7.98
CA LYS A 143 -3.58 -3.94 -6.54
C LYS A 143 -2.96 -5.21 -5.95
N GLN A 144 -3.16 -6.36 -6.59
CA GLN A 144 -2.59 -7.63 -6.14
C GLN A 144 -1.07 -7.61 -6.15
N PHE A 145 -0.46 -7.07 -7.20
CA PHE A 145 1.00 -6.97 -7.33
C PHE A 145 1.63 -6.15 -6.19
N TYR A 146 1.00 -5.04 -5.81
CA TYR A 146 1.49 -4.14 -4.76
C TYR A 146 0.86 -4.39 -3.39
N ALA A 147 0.06 -5.45 -3.22
CA ALA A 147 -0.71 -5.72 -2.00
C ALA A 147 -1.52 -4.49 -1.51
N ILE A 148 -2.12 -3.74 -2.45
CA ILE A 148 -2.92 -2.55 -2.15
C ILE A 148 -4.31 -2.97 -1.69
N GLU A 149 -4.71 -2.50 -0.52
CA GLU A 149 -6.02 -2.77 0.06
C GLU A 149 -7.07 -1.73 -0.26
N THR A 150 -8.32 -2.13 -0.05
CA THR A 150 -9.42 -1.17 -0.02
C THR A 150 -9.66 -0.73 1.42
N VAL A 151 -9.60 0.58 1.68
CA VAL A 151 -10.05 1.16 2.97
C VAL A 151 -11.56 1.37 2.96
N GLU A 152 -12.20 1.27 4.12
CA GLU A 152 -13.62 1.57 4.26
C GLU A 152 -13.91 3.06 3.99
N ASP A 153 -15.04 3.33 3.34
CA ASP A 153 -15.53 4.69 3.14
C ASP A 153 -16.65 4.94 4.16
N ASP A 154 -16.24 5.45 5.32
CA ASP A 154 -17.07 5.65 6.51
C ASP A 154 -17.08 7.13 6.93
N ILE A 155 -17.04 8.02 5.93
CA ILE A 155 -17.04 9.47 6.10
C ILE A 155 -18.42 10.04 5.87
N GLU A 156 -18.94 10.72 6.88
CA GLU A 156 -20.19 11.48 6.82
C GLU A 156 -19.95 12.93 6.35
N LEU A 157 -20.99 13.57 5.81
CA LEU A 157 -20.86 14.91 5.21
C LEU A 157 -20.40 16.00 6.19
N ASP A 158 -20.75 15.89 7.47
CA ASP A 158 -20.34 16.82 8.53
C ASP A 158 -18.85 16.66 8.94
N GLN A 159 -18.21 15.58 8.48
CA GLN A 159 -16.78 15.32 8.67
C GLN A 159 -15.92 15.91 7.55
N LEU A 160 -16.53 16.46 6.49
CA LEU A 160 -15.82 17.23 5.48
C LEU A 160 -15.25 18.50 6.13
N GLY A 161 -13.95 18.74 5.95
CA GLY A 161 -13.28 19.86 6.59
C GLY A 161 -13.89 21.21 6.19
N LYS A 162 -13.96 22.16 7.13
CA LYS A 162 -14.48 23.52 6.93
C LYS A 162 -13.72 24.35 5.87
N TRP A 163 -12.64 23.82 5.31
CA TRP A 163 -11.81 24.45 4.28
C TRP A 163 -12.33 24.21 2.85
N VAL A 164 -13.36 23.38 2.66
CA VAL A 164 -14.01 23.20 1.36
C VAL A 164 -14.68 24.51 0.95
N ALA A 165 -14.06 25.21 0.00
CA ALA A 165 -14.48 26.51 -0.50
C ALA A 165 -15.11 26.43 -1.90
N GLY A 166 -15.25 25.23 -2.47
CA GLY A 166 -15.89 25.05 -3.78
C GLY A 166 -16.08 23.59 -4.19
N PRO A 167 -16.89 23.35 -5.24
CA PRO A 167 -17.29 22.00 -5.67
C PRO A 167 -16.10 21.13 -6.09
N LYS A 168 -15.02 21.75 -6.59
CA LYS A 168 -13.80 21.03 -7.01
C LYS A 168 -13.02 20.41 -5.83
N GLN A 169 -13.26 20.88 -4.61
CA GLN A 169 -12.52 20.44 -3.41
C GLN A 169 -13.28 19.38 -2.60
N VAL A 170 -14.51 19.03 -2.99
CA VAL A 170 -15.35 18.11 -2.21
C VAL A 170 -14.71 16.72 -2.15
N THR A 171 -14.32 16.15 -3.29
CA THR A 171 -13.65 14.85 -3.34
C THR A 171 -12.31 14.88 -2.61
N ASP A 172 -11.56 15.96 -2.77
CA ASP A 172 -10.27 16.15 -2.10
C ASP A 172 -10.41 16.13 -0.57
N ALA A 173 -11.42 16.83 -0.06
CA ALA A 173 -11.75 16.84 1.36
C ALA A 173 -12.26 15.49 1.86
N HIS A 174 -13.04 14.79 1.05
CA HIS A 174 -13.50 13.43 1.36
C HIS A 174 -12.32 12.46 1.53
N LEU A 175 -11.39 12.44 0.58
CA LEU A 175 -10.19 11.60 0.65
C LEU A 175 -9.29 11.95 1.83
N LEU A 176 -9.16 13.23 2.14
CA LEU A 176 -8.44 13.69 3.33
C LEU A 176 -9.12 13.28 4.63
N ALA A 177 -10.45 13.29 4.69
CA ALA A 177 -11.20 12.81 5.83
C ALA A 177 -11.02 11.30 6.02
N ILE A 178 -11.11 10.49 4.95
CA ILE A 178 -10.80 9.05 4.98
C ILE A 178 -9.37 8.84 5.50
N ALA A 179 -8.39 9.53 4.92
CA ALA A 179 -7.00 9.38 5.34
C ALA A 179 -6.81 9.75 6.81
N GLY A 180 -7.42 10.85 7.27
CA GLY A 180 -7.38 11.27 8.66
C GLY A 180 -8.00 10.26 9.63
N LYS A 181 -9.19 9.74 9.31
CA LYS A 181 -9.93 8.77 10.14
C LYS A 181 -9.18 7.45 10.28
N HIS A 182 -8.55 6.97 9.20
CA HIS A 182 -7.82 5.71 9.16
C HIS A 182 -6.32 5.84 9.48
N GLY A 183 -5.84 7.04 9.89
CA GLY A 183 -4.44 7.27 10.23
C GLY A 183 -3.47 7.15 9.03
N LEU A 184 -3.96 7.38 7.82
CA LEU A 184 -3.21 7.29 6.56
C LEU A 184 -2.69 8.67 6.13
N LYS A 185 -1.70 8.69 5.24
CA LYS A 185 -1.34 9.88 4.46
C LYS A 185 -1.84 9.76 3.03
N LEU A 186 -2.50 10.80 2.52
CA LEU A 186 -2.96 10.85 1.13
C LEU A 186 -1.76 11.07 0.19
N VAL A 187 -1.55 10.20 -0.78
CA VAL A 187 -0.51 10.30 -1.80
C VAL A 187 -1.11 10.84 -3.08
N THR A 188 -0.61 11.97 -3.55
CA THR A 188 -1.19 12.68 -4.71
C THR A 188 -0.11 13.37 -5.54
N PHE A 189 -0.42 13.66 -6.79
CA PHE A 189 0.34 14.58 -7.65
C PHE A 189 -0.25 16.00 -7.67
N ASP A 190 -1.41 16.24 -7.04
CA ASP A 190 -2.02 17.58 -7.04
C ASP A 190 -1.35 18.52 -6.02
N LYS A 191 -0.81 19.62 -6.52
CA LYS A 191 -0.13 20.65 -5.73
C LYS A 191 -1.08 21.58 -4.96
N ARG A 192 -2.38 21.56 -5.28
CA ARG A 192 -3.43 22.38 -4.67
C ARG A 192 -3.93 21.81 -3.34
N MET A 193 -3.79 20.51 -3.13
CA MET A 193 -4.14 19.81 -1.89
C MET A 193 -3.39 20.37 -0.67
N PRO A 194 -3.97 20.51 0.53
CA PRO A 194 -3.25 20.93 1.74
C PRO A 194 -1.97 20.13 2.01
N ARG A 195 -0.96 20.71 2.70
CA ARG A 195 0.28 19.96 3.04
C ARG A 195 0.10 18.99 4.20
N LYS A 196 -0.78 19.29 5.15
CA LYS A 196 -1.00 18.46 6.34
C LYS A 196 -1.74 17.17 5.94
N GLY A 197 -1.18 16.01 6.28
CA GLY A 197 -1.78 14.70 5.96
C GLY A 197 -1.60 14.26 4.50
N VAL A 198 -0.87 15.01 3.68
CA VAL A 198 -0.65 14.73 2.26
C VAL A 198 0.83 14.52 1.97
N LEU A 199 1.13 13.48 1.21
CA LEU A 199 2.41 13.28 0.54
C LEU A 199 2.24 13.63 -0.94
N ARG A 200 2.87 14.73 -1.35
CA ARG A 200 2.88 15.13 -2.76
C ARG A 200 4.08 14.52 -3.45
N LEU A 201 3.84 13.84 -4.57
CA LEU A 201 4.89 13.34 -5.44
C LEU A 201 5.09 14.36 -6.58
N GLY A 202 6.34 14.71 -6.90
CA GLY A 202 6.68 15.64 -7.98
C GLY A 202 6.84 17.10 -7.58
#